data_AF-C6HJG2-F1
#
_entry.id   AF-C6HJG2-F1
#
_cell.length_a   1.000
_cell.length_b   1.000
_cell.length_c   1.000
_cell.angle_alpha   90.00
_cell.angle_beta   90.00
_cell.angle_gamma   90.00
#
_symmetry.space_group_name_H-M   'P 1'
#
loop_
_entity.id
_entity.type
_entity.pdbx_description
1 polymer ?
#
loop_
_entity_poly.entity_id
_entity_poly.type
_entity_poly.pdbx_seq_one_letter_code
_entity_poly.pdbx_strand_id
1 'polypeptide(L)'
;MASLRSPSSLEFRVPSAHHIIEAHPAVIEDMKKKGWHERPGVTIHEGRWQDVLPKLIDEGKTFDAIYYDTFAETYSNFREFFSEQVIGLLEPNGKWGFFNGMGADRQISYDVYQKVVEMDLLEAGFDVDWEEVKVPPLEGQWSGVRRKYWDVDNYRLPTCSSRESLVRVLLLITM
;
A
#
# COMPACT_ATOMS: atom_id res chain seq x y z
N MET A 1 3.80 15.95 -18.71
CA MET A 1 4.85 15.90 -17.66
C MET A 1 4.61 17.03 -16.67
N ALA A 2 3.74 16.80 -15.68
CA ALA A 2 3.53 17.75 -14.59
C ALA A 2 4.40 17.31 -13.41
N SER A 3 5.40 18.13 -13.10
CA SER A 3 6.26 17.99 -11.91
C SER A 3 5.44 18.42 -10.69
N LEU A 4 4.98 17.45 -9.91
CA LEU A 4 4.46 17.68 -8.57
C LEU A 4 5.66 17.73 -7.62
N ARG A 5 5.89 18.91 -7.03
CA ARG A 5 6.90 19.11 -5.98
C ARG A 5 6.44 18.36 -4.73
N SER A 6 7.35 17.57 -4.14
CA SER A 6 7.08 16.71 -2.99
C SER A 6 6.86 17.52 -1.69
N PRO A 7 6.07 16.99 -0.73
CA PRO A 7 6.05 17.48 0.64
C PRO A 7 7.42 17.27 1.32
N SER A 8 7.77 18.19 2.22
CA SER A 8 9.12 18.41 2.75
C SER A 8 9.56 17.50 3.92
N SER A 9 8.94 16.35 4.15
CA SER A 9 9.21 15.48 5.31
C SER A 9 9.61 14.04 4.99
N LEU A 10 9.63 13.65 3.72
CA LEU A 10 10.06 12.32 3.27
C LEU A 10 11.37 12.42 2.48
N GLU A 11 12.49 12.09 3.12
CA GLU A 11 13.73 11.82 2.39
C GLU A 11 13.49 10.62 1.48
N PHE A 12 13.59 10.79 0.16
CA PHE A 12 13.62 9.67 -0.79
C PHE A 12 14.91 8.87 -0.56
N ARG A 13 14.84 7.85 0.28
CA ARG A 13 15.88 6.83 0.40
C ARG A 13 15.63 5.74 -0.65
N VAL A 14 16.70 5.26 -1.24
CA VAL A 14 16.64 4.08 -2.12
C VAL A 14 16.72 2.85 -1.20
N PRO A 15 15.75 1.93 -1.25
CA PRO A 15 15.82 0.72 -0.44
C PRO A 15 16.99 -0.16 -0.91
N SER A 16 17.62 -0.88 0.01
CA SER A 16 18.69 -1.84 -0.31
C SER A 16 18.16 -3.07 -1.06
N ALA A 17 16.90 -3.44 -0.82
CA ALA A 17 16.16 -4.47 -1.54
C ALA A 17 14.71 -4.02 -1.75
N HIS A 18 14.14 -4.31 -2.92
CA HIS A 18 12.78 -3.94 -3.30
C HIS A 18 12.08 -5.14 -3.94
N HIS A 19 11.15 -5.73 -3.21
CA HIS A 19 10.38 -6.88 -3.66
C HIS A 19 9.03 -6.41 -4.17
N ILE A 20 8.67 -6.80 -5.40
CA ILE A 20 7.40 -6.47 -6.03
C ILE A 20 6.67 -7.78 -6.34
N ILE A 21 5.39 -7.85 -5.99
CA ILE A 21 4.55 -9.03 -6.24
C ILE A 21 3.48 -8.60 -7.24
N GLU A 22 3.46 -9.24 -8.39
CA GLU A 22 2.53 -8.90 -9.48
C GLU A 22 1.97 -10.16 -10.11
N ALA A 23 0.65 -10.22 -10.27
CA ALA A 23 -0.06 -11.38 -10.79
C ALA A 23 -0.42 -11.22 -12.28
N HIS A 24 -0.57 -9.98 -12.77
CA HIS A 24 -1.10 -9.71 -14.09
C HIS A 24 0.00 -9.80 -15.16
N PRO A 25 -0.07 -10.76 -16.11
CA PRO A 25 1.00 -11.01 -17.09
C PRO A 25 1.39 -9.78 -17.91
N ALA A 26 0.42 -8.95 -18.31
CA ALA A 26 0.70 -7.74 -19.08
C ALA A 26 1.47 -6.67 -18.28
N VAL A 27 1.27 -6.58 -16.96
CA VAL A 27 2.01 -5.64 -16.10
C VAL A 27 3.43 -6.14 -15.91
N ILE A 28 3.61 -7.45 -15.67
CA ILE A 28 4.93 -8.10 -15.60
C ILE A 28 5.72 -7.87 -16.89
N GLU A 29 5.09 -8.07 -18.05
CA GLU A 29 5.72 -7.87 -19.36
C GLU A 29 6.16 -6.41 -19.55
N ASP A 30 5.30 -5.45 -19.19
CA ASP A 30 5.61 -4.02 -19.24
C ASP A 30 6.74 -3.63 -18.27
N MET A 31 6.73 -4.16 -17.04
CA MET A 31 7.81 -3.99 -16.07
C MET A 31 9.15 -4.51 -16.62
N LYS A 32 9.15 -5.69 -17.23
CA LYS A 32 10.34 -6.27 -17.87
C LYS A 32 10.82 -5.41 -19.03
N LYS A 33 9.93 -4.99 -19.93
CA LYS A 33 10.24 -4.07 -21.05
C LYS A 33 10.85 -2.74 -20.58
N LYS A 34 10.41 -2.23 -19.43
CA LYS A 34 10.93 -1.01 -18.80
C LYS A 34 12.20 -1.24 -17.95
N GLY A 35 12.75 -2.46 -17.96
CA GLY A 35 14.01 -2.80 -17.28
C GLY A 35 13.90 -2.90 -15.75
N TRP A 36 12.70 -3.06 -15.18
CA TRP A 36 12.54 -3.15 -13.72
C TRP A 36 13.30 -4.32 -13.11
N HIS A 37 13.21 -5.48 -13.76
CA HIS A 37 13.90 -6.71 -13.34
C HIS A 37 15.43 -6.63 -13.39
N GLU A 38 15.99 -5.63 -14.05
CA GLU A 38 17.44 -5.42 -14.16
C GLU A 38 17.97 -4.41 -13.12
N ARG A 39 17.07 -3.73 -12.39
CA ARG A 39 17.46 -2.74 -11.40
C ARG A 39 18.14 -3.42 -10.20
N PRO A 40 19.29 -2.92 -9.74
CA PRO A 40 19.95 -3.46 -8.55
C PRO A 40 19.01 -3.48 -7.34
N GLY A 41 18.95 -4.62 -6.65
CA GLY A 41 18.11 -4.82 -5.47
C GLY A 41 16.63 -5.05 -5.76
N VAL A 42 16.16 -5.01 -7.01
CA VAL A 42 14.76 -5.29 -7.35
C VAL A 42 14.55 -6.78 -7.60
N THR A 43 13.53 -7.36 -6.95
CA THR A 43 13.06 -8.73 -7.21
C THR A 43 11.58 -8.69 -7.55
N ILE A 44 11.20 -9.27 -8.69
CA ILE A 44 9.80 -9.39 -9.11
C ILE A 44 9.35 -10.83 -8.85
N HIS A 45 8.31 -10.99 -8.05
CA HIS A 45 7.63 -12.25 -7.78
C HIS A 45 6.37 -12.32 -8.63
N GLU A 46 6.35 -13.23 -9.60
CA GLU A 46 5.23 -13.40 -10.51
C GLU A 46 4.19 -14.33 -9.88
N GLY A 47 3.00 -13.80 -9.60
CA GLY A 47 1.91 -14.55 -8.99
C GLY A 47 1.03 -13.70 -8.09
N ARG A 48 -0.04 -14.31 -7.58
CA ARG A 48 -0.91 -13.65 -6.60
C ARG A 48 -0.20 -13.60 -5.25
N TRP A 49 -0.42 -12.54 -4.49
CA TRP A 49 0.20 -12.40 -3.18
C TRP A 49 -0.17 -13.55 -2.23
N GLN A 50 -1.37 -14.10 -2.33
CA GLN A 50 -1.84 -15.25 -1.55
C GLN A 50 -0.97 -16.50 -1.77
N ASP A 51 -0.32 -16.63 -2.93
CA ASP A 51 0.54 -17.77 -3.26
C ASP A 51 2.04 -17.48 -3.04
N VAL A 52 2.41 -16.20 -2.96
CA VAL A 52 3.80 -15.73 -2.88
C VAL A 52 4.21 -15.42 -1.45
N LEU A 53 3.39 -14.65 -0.71
CA LEU A 53 3.72 -14.20 0.64
C LEU A 53 3.97 -15.35 1.62
N PRO A 54 3.18 -16.45 1.64
CA PRO A 54 3.45 -17.58 2.54
C PRO A 54 4.83 -18.21 2.30
N LYS A 55 5.30 -18.27 1.05
CA LYS A 55 6.62 -18.82 0.72
C LYS A 55 7.74 -17.91 1.23
N LEU A 56 7.56 -16.60 1.14
CA LEU A 56 8.52 -15.64 1.68
C LEU A 56 8.61 -15.74 3.21
N ILE A 57 7.47 -15.97 3.88
CA ILE A 57 7.42 -16.26 5.32
C ILE A 57 8.17 -17.56 5.64
N ASP A 58 7.91 -18.64 4.89
CA ASP A 58 8.59 -19.93 5.07
C ASP A 58 10.11 -19.83 4.85
N GLU A 59 10.56 -18.92 3.96
CA GLU A 59 11.97 -18.60 3.73
C GLU A 59 12.58 -17.70 4.82
N GLY A 60 11.79 -17.25 5.80
CA GLY A 60 12.21 -16.33 6.86
C GLY A 60 12.52 -14.92 6.36
N LYS A 61 11.88 -14.48 5.27
CA LYS A 61 12.01 -13.11 4.76
C LYS A 61 11.23 -12.14 5.64
N THR A 62 11.83 -10.98 5.83
CA THR A 62 11.26 -9.87 6.57
C THR A 62 11.58 -8.55 5.87
N PHE A 63 10.78 -7.53 6.14
CA PHE A 63 10.87 -6.22 5.48
C PHE A 63 10.70 -5.08 6.48
N ASP A 64 11.50 -4.03 6.31
CA ASP A 64 11.37 -2.78 7.07
C ASP A 64 10.10 -1.99 6.66
N ALA A 65 9.64 -2.19 5.43
CA ALA A 65 8.47 -1.50 4.89
C ALA A 65 7.64 -2.39 3.97
N ILE A 66 6.31 -2.28 4.08
CA ILE A 66 5.34 -2.97 3.21
C ILE A 66 4.33 -1.94 2.70
N TYR A 67 4.03 -1.95 1.39
CA TYR A 67 2.95 -1.13 0.82
C TYR A 67 1.98 -2.01 0.04
N TYR A 68 0.70 -1.94 0.39
CA TYR A 68 -0.35 -2.75 -0.21
C TYR A 68 -1.27 -1.90 -1.11
N ASP A 69 -1.11 -2.05 -2.42
CA ASP A 69 -1.98 -1.42 -3.43
C ASP A 69 -2.32 -2.47 -4.49
N THR A 70 -3.42 -3.17 -4.22
CA THR A 70 -3.91 -4.26 -5.08
C THR A 70 -5.28 -3.88 -5.63
N PHE A 71 -5.63 -4.49 -6.75
CA PHE A 71 -6.88 -4.19 -7.44
C PHE A 71 -7.90 -5.32 -7.25
N ALA A 72 -9.17 -4.93 -7.06
CA ALA A 72 -10.33 -5.83 -6.98
C ALA A 72 -10.31 -6.87 -5.84
N GLU A 73 -9.59 -6.58 -4.75
CA GLU A 73 -9.61 -7.40 -3.54
C GLU A 73 -10.87 -7.13 -2.69
N THR A 74 -11.34 -8.16 -1.99
CA THR A 74 -12.42 -7.99 -1.01
C THR A 74 -11.88 -7.45 0.30
N TYR A 75 -12.74 -6.83 1.12
CA TYR A 75 -12.32 -6.39 2.46
C TYR A 75 -11.82 -7.56 3.32
N SER A 76 -12.39 -8.76 3.18
CA SER A 76 -11.91 -9.96 3.88
C SER A 76 -10.48 -10.33 3.50
N ASN A 77 -10.14 -10.23 2.21
CA ASN A 77 -8.78 -10.48 1.73
C ASN A 77 -7.80 -9.44 2.30
N PHE A 78 -8.23 -8.18 2.40
CA PHE A 78 -7.42 -7.14 3.03
C PHE A 78 -7.21 -7.39 4.53
N ARG A 79 -8.24 -7.86 5.25
CA ARG A 79 -8.09 -8.27 6.66
C ARG A 79 -7.11 -9.41 6.84
N GLU A 80 -7.25 -10.47 6.05
CA GLU A 80 -6.32 -11.61 6.03
C GLU A 80 -4.88 -11.15 5.76
N PHE A 81 -4.70 -10.23 4.81
CA PHE A 81 -3.39 -9.67 4.49
C PHE A 81 -2.71 -9.07 5.73
N PHE A 82 -3.40 -8.20 6.49
CA PHE A 82 -2.74 -7.57 7.64
C PHE A 82 -2.73 -8.43 8.91
N SER A 83 -3.71 -9.32 9.10
CA SER A 83 -3.77 -10.19 10.28
C SER A 83 -2.86 -11.42 10.20
N GLU A 84 -2.34 -11.74 9.01
CA GLU A 84 -1.46 -12.89 8.83
C GLU A 84 -0.16 -12.51 8.13
N GLN A 85 -0.26 -11.92 6.93
CA GLN A 85 0.89 -11.74 6.06
C GLN A 85 1.80 -10.61 6.54
N VAL A 86 1.23 -9.47 6.93
CA VAL A 86 2.02 -8.36 7.49
C VAL A 86 2.69 -8.78 8.79
N ILE A 87 2.01 -9.50 9.67
CA ILE A 87 2.60 -10.00 10.93
C ILE A 87 3.79 -10.93 10.68
N GLY A 88 3.71 -11.79 9.66
CA GLY A 88 4.80 -12.71 9.32
C GLY A 88 5.98 -12.07 8.59
N LEU A 89 5.79 -10.92 7.96
CA LEU A 89 6.76 -10.31 7.04
C LEU A 89 7.32 -8.97 7.50
N LEU A 90 6.65 -8.28 8.42
CA LEU A 90 7.09 -6.96 8.88
C LEU A 90 8.11 -7.12 10.02
N GLU A 91 9.24 -6.42 9.89
CA GLU A 91 10.20 -6.30 11.00
C GLU A 91 9.54 -5.63 12.23
N PRO A 92 10.02 -5.88 13.47
CA PRO A 92 9.40 -5.34 14.68
C PRO A 92 9.21 -3.81 14.70
N ASN A 93 10.13 -3.08 14.07
CA ASN A 93 10.08 -1.61 13.93
C ASN A 93 9.66 -1.16 12.53
N GLY A 94 9.23 -2.10 11.69
CA GLY A 94 8.80 -1.84 10.34
C GLY A 94 7.51 -1.04 10.31
N LYS A 95 7.29 -0.38 9.17
CA LYS A 95 6.05 0.36 8.90
C LYS A 95 5.37 -0.21 7.69
N TRP A 96 4.05 -0.15 7.67
CA TRP A 96 3.33 -0.52 6.46
C TRP A 96 2.22 0.45 6.15
N GLY A 97 1.79 0.44 4.90
CA GLY A 97 0.69 1.28 4.44
C GLY A 97 -0.09 0.57 3.36
N PHE A 98 -1.21 1.16 2.98
CA PHE A 98 -2.06 0.63 1.94
C PHE A 98 -2.74 1.75 1.17
N PHE A 99 -3.21 1.45 -0.04
CA PHE A 99 -4.09 2.35 -0.76
C PHE A 99 -5.47 2.38 -0.10
N ASN A 100 -5.84 3.51 0.50
CA ASN A 100 -7.14 3.67 1.14
C ASN A 100 -8.21 4.17 0.15
N GLY A 101 -8.72 3.25 -0.68
CA GLY A 101 -9.81 3.52 -1.63
C GLY A 101 -11.21 3.09 -1.16
N MET A 102 -11.34 2.56 0.06
CA MET A 102 -12.57 1.91 0.51
C MET A 102 -13.71 2.91 0.70
N GLY A 103 -14.78 2.77 -0.08
CA GLY A 103 -15.91 3.69 -0.03
C GLY A 103 -15.59 5.11 -0.50
N ALA A 104 -14.47 5.30 -1.21
CA ALA A 104 -14.04 6.60 -1.68
C ALA A 104 -14.96 7.23 -2.74
N ASP A 105 -15.96 6.50 -3.24
CA ASP A 105 -17.01 7.00 -4.12
C ASP A 105 -18.06 7.86 -3.39
N ARG A 106 -18.03 7.89 -2.05
CA ARG A 106 -18.91 8.73 -1.23
C ARG A 106 -18.28 9.05 0.12
N GLN A 107 -18.19 10.34 0.47
CA GLN A 107 -17.60 10.81 1.74
C GLN A 107 -18.06 10.04 2.98
N ILE A 108 -19.37 9.83 3.15
CA ILE A 108 -19.91 9.09 4.31
C ILE A 108 -19.40 7.64 4.34
N SER A 109 -19.36 6.96 3.19
CA SER A 109 -18.86 5.60 3.10
C SER A 109 -17.37 5.56 3.46
N TYR A 110 -16.60 6.49 2.92
CA TYR A 110 -15.18 6.64 3.17
C TYR A 110 -14.86 6.86 4.65
N ASP A 111 -15.62 7.73 5.33
CA ASP A 111 -15.49 7.99 6.77
C ASP A 111 -15.83 6.75 7.62
N VAL A 112 -16.87 6.02 7.24
CA VAL A 112 -17.26 4.78 7.93
C VAL A 112 -16.19 3.71 7.76
N TYR A 113 -15.74 3.45 6.53
CA TYR A 113 -14.70 2.45 6.27
C TYR A 113 -13.38 2.78 6.97
N GLN A 114 -13.02 4.06 7.08
CA GLN A 114 -11.85 4.47 7.85
C GLN A 114 -11.96 4.04 9.33
N LYS A 115 -13.14 4.18 9.94
CA LYS A 115 -13.35 3.75 11.33
C LYS A 115 -13.36 2.23 11.48
N VAL A 116 -13.94 1.52 10.51
CA VAL A 116 -13.93 0.04 10.49
C VAL A 116 -12.49 -0.48 10.42
N VAL A 117 -11.69 0.03 9.47
CA VAL A 117 -10.31 -0.42 9.33
C VAL A 117 -9.45 -0.05 10.54
N GLU A 118 -9.65 1.12 11.15
CA GLU A 118 -8.94 1.52 12.38
C GLU A 118 -9.19 0.53 13.53
N MET A 119 -10.42 0.02 13.67
CA MET A 119 -10.75 -0.99 14.68
C MET A 119 -10.15 -2.36 14.35
N ASP A 120 -10.27 -2.83 13.11
CA ASP A 120 -9.71 -4.14 12.73
C ASP A 120 -8.16 -4.14 12.79
N LEU A 121 -7.51 -3.02 12.44
CA LEU A 121 -6.05 -2.84 12.59
C LEU A 121 -5.63 -2.87 14.05
N LEU A 122 -6.38 -2.19 14.92
CA LEU A 122 -6.14 -2.22 16.35
C LEU A 122 -6.26 -3.63 16.93
N GLU A 123 -7.29 -4.39 16.50
CA GLU A 123 -7.45 -5.80 16.89
C GLU A 123 -6.28 -6.68 16.40
N ALA A 124 -5.71 -6.36 15.24
CA ALA A 124 -4.51 -7.01 14.71
C ALA A 124 -3.19 -6.51 15.34
N GLY A 125 -3.23 -5.56 16.28
CA GLY A 125 -2.06 -5.07 17.01
C GLY A 125 -1.32 -3.88 16.35
N PHE A 126 -1.93 -3.23 15.37
CA PHE A 126 -1.38 -2.06 14.69
C PHE A 126 -2.10 -0.78 15.12
N ASP A 127 -1.34 0.29 15.34
CA ASP A 127 -1.88 1.65 15.30
C ASP A 127 -1.82 2.17 13.85
N VAL A 128 -2.67 3.15 13.52
CA VAL A 128 -2.68 3.81 12.20
C VAL A 128 -2.72 5.32 12.36
N ASP A 129 -1.74 5.98 11.74
CA ASP A 129 -1.71 7.42 11.52
C ASP A 129 -2.25 7.76 10.13
N TRP A 130 -3.04 8.82 10.04
CA TRP A 130 -3.63 9.28 8.78
C TRP A 130 -3.08 10.64 8.39
N GLU A 131 -2.44 10.71 7.22
CA GLU A 131 -2.06 11.98 6.60
C GLU A 131 -3.14 12.39 5.57
N GLU A 132 -3.70 13.59 5.71
CA GLU A 132 -4.63 14.12 4.71
C GLU A 132 -3.87 14.76 3.54
N VAL A 133 -4.08 14.20 2.36
CA VAL A 133 -3.54 14.68 1.09
C VAL A 133 -4.69 15.22 0.26
N LYS A 134 -4.64 16.52 -0.05
CA LYS A 134 -5.67 17.15 -0.90
C LYS A 134 -5.65 16.56 -2.30
N VAL A 135 -6.79 16.03 -2.75
CA VAL A 135 -6.92 15.51 -4.11
C VAL A 135 -7.20 16.69 -5.05
N PRO A 136 -6.45 16.85 -6.15
CA PRO A 136 -6.77 17.87 -7.13
C PRO A 136 -8.12 17.57 -7.80
N PRO A 137 -8.85 18.58 -8.28
CA PRO A 137 -10.13 18.36 -8.96
C PRO A 137 -9.97 17.36 -10.11
N LEU A 138 -10.75 16.27 -10.07
CA LEU A 138 -10.74 15.20 -11.08
C LEU A 138 -11.72 15.49 -12.23
N GLU A 139 -11.95 16.77 -12.55
CA GLU A 139 -12.85 17.19 -13.62
C GLU A 139 -12.41 16.56 -14.95
N GLY A 140 -13.37 15.95 -15.67
CA GLY A 140 -13.11 15.28 -16.95
C GLY A 140 -12.48 13.89 -16.87
N GLN A 141 -11.87 13.49 -15.73
CA GLN A 141 -11.27 12.16 -15.55
C GLN A 141 -12.31 11.03 -15.60
N TRP A 142 -13.55 11.35 -15.27
CA TRP A 142 -14.67 10.40 -15.26
C TRP A 142 -15.48 10.39 -16.55
N SER A 143 -15.03 11.11 -17.60
CA SER A 143 -15.74 11.15 -18.88
C SER A 143 -15.81 9.75 -19.50
N GLY A 144 -17.02 9.29 -19.78
CA GLY A 144 -17.26 7.93 -20.31
C GLY A 144 -17.21 6.81 -19.25
N VAL A 145 -16.93 7.13 -17.98
CA VAL A 145 -16.94 6.15 -16.89
C VAL A 145 -18.35 6.04 -16.30
N ARG A 146 -18.92 4.83 -16.32
CA ARG A 146 -20.30 4.58 -15.87
C ARG A 146 -20.50 4.80 -14.37
N ARG A 147 -19.49 4.51 -13.56
CA ARG A 147 -19.48 4.70 -12.10
C ARG A 147 -18.11 5.17 -11.67
N LYS A 148 -18.05 6.36 -11.06
CA LYS A 148 -16.84 6.83 -10.40
C LYS A 148 -16.55 5.91 -9.22
N TYR A 149 -15.27 5.61 -9.00
CA TYR A 149 -14.81 4.89 -7.81
C TYR A 149 -14.21 5.85 -6.77
N TRP A 150 -14.14 7.15 -7.08
CA TRP A 150 -13.59 8.19 -6.23
C TRP A 150 -14.37 9.50 -6.37
N ASP A 151 -14.83 10.05 -5.25
CA ASP A 151 -15.60 11.30 -5.12
C ASP A 151 -15.45 11.85 -3.69
N VAL A 152 -14.21 11.91 -3.19
CA VAL A 152 -13.83 12.54 -1.92
C VAL A 152 -12.73 13.58 -2.12
N ASP A 153 -12.76 14.65 -1.32
CA ASP A 153 -11.89 15.83 -1.48
C ASP A 153 -10.44 15.58 -1.00
N ASN A 154 -10.29 14.81 0.08
CA ASN A 154 -9.00 14.50 0.69
C ASN A 154 -8.78 12.98 0.69
N TYR A 155 -7.62 12.57 0.19
CA TYR A 155 -7.10 11.23 0.41
C TYR A 155 -6.53 11.16 1.82
N ARG A 156 -6.75 10.04 2.51
CA ARG A 156 -6.20 9.78 3.84
C ARG A 156 -5.18 8.67 3.68
N LEU A 157 -3.91 9.03 3.65
CA LEU A 157 -2.79 8.11 3.51
C LEU A 157 -2.51 7.44 4.86
N PRO A 158 -2.71 6.11 4.98
CA PRO A 158 -2.41 5.38 6.21
C PRO A 158 -0.92 5.10 6.34
N THR A 159 -0.38 5.32 7.54
CA THR A 159 0.87 4.71 8.00
C THR A 159 0.57 3.88 9.24
N CYS A 160 0.76 2.58 9.13
CA CYS A 160 0.55 1.60 10.17
C CYS A 160 1.88 1.17 10.80
N SER A 161 1.88 0.96 12.10
CA SER A 161 3.02 0.43 12.85
C SER A 161 2.55 -0.42 14.01
N SER A 162 3.37 -1.38 14.42
CA SER A 162 3.16 -2.12 15.66
C SER A 162 3.09 -1.14 16.85
N ARG A 163 2.24 -1.42 17.83
CA ARG A 163 2.26 -0.69 19.10
C ARG A 163 3.64 -0.83 19.75
N GLU A 164 4.32 0.31 19.96
CA GLU A 164 5.71 0.47 20.41
C GLU A 164 6.41 -0.78 20.98
N SER A 165 7.45 -1.22 20.28
CA SER A 165 8.81 -1.11 20.83
C SER A 165 9.51 0.05 20.10
N LEU A 166 10.18 0.92 20.84
CA LEU A 166 10.76 2.17 20.33
C LEU A 166 11.73 1.96 19.14
N VAL A 167 11.60 2.78 18.08
CA VAL A 167 12.64 3.64 17.44
C VAL A 167 12.43 3.83 15.92
N ARG A 168 12.22 5.11 15.57
CA ARG A 168 12.63 5.92 14.39
C ARG A 168 13.22 5.20 13.15
N VAL A 169 12.54 5.33 12.01
CA VAL A 169 12.93 6.04 10.75
C VAL A 169 11.87 5.71 9.66
N LEU A 170 11.60 6.66 8.76
CA LEU A 170 10.50 6.67 7.78
C LEU A 170 11.04 6.57 6.35
N LEU A 171 10.42 5.76 5.49
CA LEU A 171 10.59 5.80 4.03
C LEU A 171 9.31 5.33 3.32
N LEU A 172 8.82 6.10 2.36
CA LEU A 172 7.51 5.95 1.70
C LEU A 172 7.66 6.17 0.19
N ILE A 173 7.15 5.26 -0.66
CA ILE A 173 7.00 5.46 -2.13
C ILE A 173 5.75 4.69 -2.60
N THR A 174 4.81 5.39 -3.24
CA THR A 174 3.73 4.83 -4.07
C THR A 174 3.89 5.34 -5.51
N MET A 175 3.25 4.69 -6.49
CA MET A 175 3.11 5.20 -7.87
C MET A 175 2.28 6.49 -7.93
#